data_AF-B2A530-F1
#
_entry.id   AF-B2A530-F1
#
_cell.length_a   1.000
_cell.length_b   1.000
_cell.length_c   1.000
_cell.angle_alpha   90.00
_cell.angle_beta   90.00
_cell.angle_gamma   90.00
#
_symmetry.space_group_name_H-M   'P 1'
#
loop_
_entity.id
_entity.type
_entity.pdbx_description
1 polymer ?
#
loop_
_entity_poly.entity_id
_entity_poly.type
_entity_poly.pdbx_seq_one_letter_code
_entity_poly.pdbx_strand_id
1 'polypeptide(L)'
;MTDNNKEEINQNNQENVEFEHALTELEKVVQALERGELTLEESLKKFQKGIELSRVCNEKLKQAEKQIEKLTKDEETGELKFEPVDFEEE
;
A
#
# COMPACT_ATOMS: atom_id res chain seq x y z
N MET A 1 -0.12 -9.79 32.75
CA MET A 1 -1.09 -9.33 31.75
C MET A 1 -0.33 -8.51 30.70
N THR A 2 0.45 -9.14 29.84
CA THR A 2 1.30 -8.44 28.86
C THR A 2 1.63 -9.39 27.72
N ASP A 3 0.75 -9.57 26.73
CA ASP A 3 1.10 -10.27 25.48
C ASP A 3 0.33 -9.79 24.23
N ASN A 4 -0.35 -8.62 24.26
CA ASN A 4 -1.03 -8.11 23.05
C ASN A 4 -0.11 -7.26 22.14
N ASN A 5 0.97 -6.68 22.65
CA ASN A 5 1.79 -5.71 21.91
C ASN A 5 2.83 -6.36 20.97
N LYS A 6 3.08 -7.67 21.08
CA LYS A 6 4.06 -8.39 20.24
C LYS A 6 3.47 -8.90 18.93
N GLU A 7 2.16 -9.13 18.86
CA GLU A 7 1.50 -9.63 17.65
C GLU A 7 1.26 -8.51 16.63
N GLU A 8 0.87 -7.30 17.08
CA GLU A 8 0.65 -6.13 16.20
C GLU A 8 1.93 -5.64 15.51
N ILE A 9 3.09 -5.62 16.20
CA ILE A 9 4.36 -5.18 15.62
C ILE A 9 4.85 -6.13 14.50
N ASN A 10 4.59 -7.43 14.65
CA ASN A 10 4.99 -8.42 13.65
C ASN A 10 4.10 -8.39 12.41
N GLN A 11 2.81 -8.11 12.56
CA GLN A 11 1.88 -7.96 11.44
C GLN A 11 2.22 -6.74 10.58
N ASN A 12 2.48 -5.58 11.20
CA ASN A 12 2.82 -4.36 10.46
C ASN A 12 4.11 -4.48 9.63
N ASN A 13 5.08 -5.25 10.11
CA ASN A 13 6.33 -5.48 9.36
C ASN A 13 6.10 -6.42 8.16
N GLN A 14 5.23 -7.43 8.29
CA GLN A 14 4.85 -8.30 7.18
C GLN A 14 4.09 -7.52 6.09
N GLU A 15 3.13 -6.68 6.46
CA GLU A 15 2.38 -5.88 5.49
C GLU A 15 3.25 -4.87 4.73
N ASN A 16 4.25 -4.30 5.40
CA ASN A 16 5.23 -3.42 4.78
C ASN A 16 6.11 -4.17 3.76
N VAL A 17 6.65 -5.34 4.14
CA VAL A 17 7.41 -6.19 3.22
C VAL A 17 6.57 -6.60 2.01
N GLU A 18 5.27 -6.89 2.20
CA GLU A 18 4.35 -7.18 1.09
C GLU A 18 4.14 -5.99 0.16
N PHE A 19 3.99 -4.77 0.70
CA PHE A 19 3.86 -3.54 -0.08
C PHE A 19 5.10 -3.26 -0.92
N GLU A 20 6.28 -3.24 -0.30
CA GLU A 20 7.56 -2.96 -0.97
C GLU A 20 7.84 -3.97 -2.08
N HIS A 21 7.52 -5.25 -1.82
CA HIS A 21 7.65 -6.30 -2.83
C HIS A 21 6.66 -6.09 -3.98
N ALA A 22 5.39 -5.78 -3.70
CA ALA A 22 4.40 -5.53 -4.75
C ALA A 22 4.76 -4.32 -5.61
N LEU A 23 5.26 -3.24 -4.99
CA LEU A 23 5.71 -2.03 -5.69
C LEU A 23 6.92 -2.32 -6.58
N THR A 24 7.93 -3.01 -6.05
CA THR A 24 9.12 -3.42 -6.81
C THR A 24 8.75 -4.28 -8.03
N GLU A 25 7.83 -5.22 -7.88
CA GLU A 25 7.36 -6.04 -9.00
C GLU A 25 6.57 -5.23 -10.02
N LEU A 26 5.79 -4.23 -9.57
CA LEU A 26 5.04 -3.34 -10.45
C LEU A 26 5.99 -2.50 -11.31
N GLU A 27 7.04 -1.94 -10.72
CA GLU A 27 8.07 -1.18 -11.44
C GLU A 27 8.73 -2.03 -12.52
N LYS A 28 9.07 -3.29 -12.21
CA LYS A 28 9.63 -4.22 -13.21
C LYS A 28 8.65 -4.51 -14.34
N VAL A 29 7.36 -4.64 -14.04
CA VAL A 29 6.31 -4.82 -15.06
C VAL A 29 6.23 -3.60 -15.97
N VAL A 30 6.19 -2.39 -15.40
CA VAL A 30 6.14 -1.13 -16.15
C VAL A 30 7.39 -1.01 -17.04
N GLN A 31 8.58 -1.19 -16.49
CA GLN A 31 9.82 -1.15 -17.27
C GLN A 31 9.83 -2.16 -18.42
N ALA A 32 9.30 -3.37 -18.22
CA ALA A 32 9.22 -4.37 -19.28
C ALA A 32 8.25 -3.96 -20.40
N LEU A 33 7.12 -3.33 -20.06
CA LEU A 33 6.15 -2.82 -21.03
C LEU A 33 6.72 -1.63 -21.82
N GLU A 34 7.44 -0.72 -21.15
CA GLU A 34 8.03 0.47 -21.76
C GLU A 34 9.17 0.15 -22.74
N ARG A 35 9.92 -0.93 -22.52
CA ARG A 35 10.98 -1.37 -23.44
C ARG A 35 10.45 -1.78 -24.81
N GLY A 36 9.19 -2.21 -24.90
CA GLY A 36 8.55 -2.55 -26.18
C GLY A 36 9.09 -3.81 -26.87
N GLU A 37 9.88 -4.64 -26.16
CA GLU A 37 10.48 -5.88 -26.70
C GLU A 37 9.55 -7.11 -26.57
N LEU A 38 8.40 -6.94 -25.93
CA LEU A 38 7.46 -8.03 -25.64
C LEU A 38 6.55 -8.33 -26.83
N THR A 39 6.20 -9.60 -26.99
CA THR A 39 5.08 -9.97 -27.88
C THR A 39 3.75 -9.43 -27.34
N LEU A 40 2.71 -9.40 -28.17
CA LEU A 40 1.37 -8.97 -27.75
C LEU A 40 0.85 -9.82 -26.57
N GLU A 41 1.03 -11.13 -26.63
CA GLU A 41 0.55 -12.03 -25.57
C GLU A 41 1.28 -11.77 -24.25
N GLU A 42 2.60 -11.58 -24.29
CA GLU A 42 3.40 -11.24 -23.11
C GLU A 42 3.03 -9.87 -22.55
N SER A 43 2.80 -8.89 -23.42
CA SER A 43 2.35 -7.54 -23.05
C SER A 43 1.02 -7.59 -22.31
N LEU A 44 0.05 -8.37 -22.80
CA LEU A 44 -1.25 -8.55 -22.13
C LEU A 44 -1.10 -9.22 -20.76
N LYS A 45 -0.25 -10.25 -20.64
CA LYS A 45 0.03 -10.90 -19.35
C LYS A 45 0.68 -9.94 -18.36
N LYS A 46 1.67 -9.16 -18.80
CA LYS A 46 2.35 -8.15 -17.98
C LYS A 46 1.39 -7.03 -17.57
N PHE A 47 0.55 -6.55 -18.47
CA PHE A 47 -0.46 -5.55 -18.17
C PHE A 47 -1.44 -6.02 -17.09
N GLN A 48 -2.00 -7.23 -17.25
CA GLN A 48 -2.89 -7.83 -16.25
C GLN A 48 -2.21 -7.93 -14.88
N LYS A 49 -0.96 -8.40 -14.85
CA LYS A 49 -0.17 -8.46 -13.61
C LYS A 49 0.06 -7.07 -13.00
N GLY A 50 0.32 -6.06 -13.82
CA GLY A 50 0.48 -4.68 -13.37
C GLY A 50 -0.78 -4.13 -12.70
N ILE A 51 -1.96 -4.40 -13.28
CA ILE A 51 -3.25 -4.01 -12.68
C ILE A 51 -3.45 -4.68 -11.31
N GLU A 52 -3.12 -5.97 -11.19
CA GLU A 52 -3.22 -6.69 -9.91
C GLU A 52 -2.28 -6.10 -8.85
N LEU A 53 -1.00 -5.87 -9.20
CA LEU A 53 -0.03 -5.28 -8.28
C LEU A 53 -0.41 -3.86 -7.86
N SER A 54 -0.92 -3.05 -8.78
CA SER A 54 -1.43 -1.70 -8.49
C SER A 54 -2.59 -1.72 -7.51
N ARG A 55 -3.50 -2.69 -7.61
CA ARG A 55 -4.59 -2.88 -6.63
C ARG A 55 -4.05 -3.25 -5.26
N VAL A 56 -3.11 -4.18 -5.18
CA VAL A 56 -2.47 -4.57 -3.90
C VAL A 56 -1.82 -3.36 -3.24
N CYS A 57 -1.05 -2.56 -3.98
CA CYS A 57 -0.41 -1.37 -3.44
C CYS A 57 -1.44 -0.37 -2.89
N ASN A 58 -2.50 -0.09 -3.65
CA ASN A 58 -3.58 0.82 -3.21
C ASN A 58 -4.32 0.30 -1.97
N GLU A 59 -4.57 -1.00 -1.87
CA GLU A 59 -5.22 -1.60 -0.70
C GLU A 59 -4.36 -1.46 0.55
N LYS A 60 -3.05 -1.70 0.45
CA LYS A 60 -2.11 -1.50 1.55
C LYS A 60 -2.00 -0.04 1.99
N LEU A 61 -1.94 0.90 1.04
CA LEU A 61 -1.96 2.34 1.35
C LEU A 61 -3.24 2.74 2.08
N LYS A 62 -4.41 2.28 1.62
CA LYS A 62 -5.70 2.53 2.30
C LYS A 62 -5.76 1.92 3.70
N GLN A 63 -5.11 0.79 3.92
CA GLN A 63 -5.02 0.19 5.26
C GLN A 63 -4.13 1.04 6.18
N ALA A 64 -2.97 1.47 5.68
CA ALA A 64 -2.07 2.35 6.41
C ALA A 64 -2.72 3.69 6.76
N GLU A 65 -3.42 4.31 5.80
CA GLU A 65 -4.21 5.53 6.00
C GLU A 65 -5.18 5.36 7.16
N LYS A 66 -6.03 4.32 7.12
CA LYS A 66 -6.98 3.98 8.20
C LYS A 66 -6.34 3.73 9.56
N GLN A 67 -5.10 3.22 9.60
CA GLN A 67 -4.37 3.03 10.86
C GLN A 67 -3.90 4.37 11.44
N ILE A 68 -3.36 5.26 10.60
CA ILE A 68 -2.92 6.61 11.01
C ILE A 68 -4.10 7.42 11.52
N GLU A 69 -5.18 7.40 10.75
CA GLU A 69 -6.48 7.94 11.07
C GLU A 69 -6.93 7.55 12.50
N LYS A 70 -6.85 6.26 12.88
CA LYS A 70 -7.17 5.76 14.22
C LYS A 70 -6.20 6.18 15.34
N LEU A 71 -5.04 6.75 15.04
CA LEU A 71 -4.00 7.09 16.02
C LEU A 71 -3.98 8.57 16.39
N THR A 72 -4.58 9.45 15.58
CA THR A 72 -4.60 10.89 15.82
C THR A 72 -5.55 11.21 16.98
N LYS A 73 -4.98 11.41 18.18
CA LYS A 73 -5.67 11.69 19.45
C LYS A 73 -5.58 13.19 19.74
N ASP A 74 -6.74 13.83 19.81
CA ASP A 74 -6.97 15.21 20.23
C ASP A 74 -6.34 15.44 21.62
N GLU A 75 -5.34 16.34 21.71
CA GLU A 75 -4.62 16.62 22.96
C GLU A 75 -5.44 17.44 23.97
N GLU A 76 -6.58 18.01 23.56
CA GLU A 76 -7.44 18.85 24.41
C GLU A 76 -8.54 18.03 25.11
N THR A 77 -8.94 16.90 24.52
CA THR A 77 -10.03 16.02 25.01
C THR A 77 -9.61 14.58 25.26
N GLY A 78 -8.47 14.14 24.71
CA GLY A 78 -8.03 12.75 24.72
C GLY A 78 -8.79 11.84 23.73
N GLU A 79 -9.64 12.40 22.87
CA GLU A 79 -10.44 11.66 21.89
C GLU A 79 -9.72 11.54 20.54
N LEU A 80 -9.89 10.43 19.82
CA LEU A 80 -9.31 10.28 18.49
C LEU A 80 -10.10 11.13 17.46
N LYS A 81 -9.45 12.09 16.80
CA LYS A 81 -10.06 12.93 15.74
C LYS A 81 -9.32 12.77 14.41
N PHE A 82 -10.11 12.67 13.36
CA PHE A 82 -9.66 12.43 12.00
C PHE A 82 -9.97 13.70 11.20
N GLU A 83 -8.94 14.44 10.80
CA GLU A 83 -9.10 15.38 9.70
C GLU A 83 -8.69 14.67 8.41
N PRO A 84 -9.59 14.54 7.42
CA PRO A 84 -9.21 14.02 6.12
C PRO A 84 -8.14 14.94 5.54
N VAL A 85 -7.00 14.36 5.15
CA VAL A 85 -5.99 15.09 4.38
C VAL A 85 -6.57 15.27 2.99
N ASP A 86 -7.04 16.48 2.69
CA ASP A 86 -7.50 16.84 1.36
C ASP A 86 -6.25 16.99 0.48
N PHE A 87 -5.94 15.95 -0.29
CA PHE A 87 -4.97 16.05 -1.37
C PHE A 87 -5.67 16.76 -2.52
N GLU A 88 -5.70 18.10 -2.48
CA GLU A 88 -6.11 18.90 -3.63
C GLU A 88 -5.20 18.51 -4.82
N GLU A 89 -5.78 17.85 -5.83
CA GLU A 89 -5.12 17.62 -7.12
C GLU A 89 -4.90 18.99 -7.79
N GLU A 90 -3.67 19.52 -7.74
CA GLU A 90 -3.24 20.63 -8.61
C GLU A 90 -3.05 20.18 -10.07
#